data_AF-A0A0A3HMV7-F1
#
_entry.id   AF-A0A0A3HMV7-F1
#
_cell.length_a   1.000
_cell.length_b   1.000
_cell.length_c   1.000
_cell.angle_alpha   90.00
_cell.angle_beta   90.00
_cell.angle_gamma   90.00
#
_symmetry.space_group_name_H-M   'P 1'
#
loop_
_entity.id
_entity.type
_entity.pdbx_description
1 polymer ?
#
loop_
_entity_poly.entity_id
_entity_poly.type
_entity_poly.pdbx_seq_one_letter_code
_entity_poly.pdbx_strand_id
1 'polypeptide(L)' 'MERDLLKELEKKRQLMIQTGIQYGLQNHRTIRISKELDRLMNELDIEIANRDEQLEENKEYNYIL' A
#
# COMPACT_ATOMS: atom_id res chain seq x y z
N MET A 1 11.99 -0.21 7.46
CA MET A 1 11.18 -1.12 6.63
C MET A 1 9.76 -0.59 6.47
N GLU A 2 8.86 -0.69 7.44
CA GLU A 2 7.46 -0.21 7.31
C GLU A 2 7.35 1.31 7.00
N ARG A 3 8.19 2.14 7.65
CA ARG A 3 8.27 3.59 7.38
C ARG A 3 8.82 3.94 6.01
N ASP A 4 9.57 3.04 5.37
CA ASP A 4 10.20 3.29 4.07
C ASP A 4 9.20 2.97 2.95
N LEU A 5 8.41 1.90 3.12
CA LEU A 5 7.33 1.53 2.21
C LEU A 5 6.24 2.62 2.13
N LEU A 6 5.79 3.12 3.29
CA LEU A 6 4.81 4.22 3.36
C LEU A 6 5.32 5.52 2.71
N LYS A 7 6.61 5.83 2.85
CA LYS A 7 7.23 6.98 2.18
C LYS A 7 7.27 6.82 0.67
N GLU A 8 7.56 5.61 0.20
CA GLU A 8 7.60 5.32 -1.23
C GLU A 8 6.20 5.37 -1.84
N LEU A 9 5.20 4.85 -1.13
CA LEU A 9 3.80 4.93 -1.49
C LEU A 9 3.33 6.38 -1.63
N GLU A 10 3.62 7.23 -0.64
CA GLU A 10 3.22 8.64 -0.67
C GLU A 10 3.89 9.41 -1.81
N LYS A 11 5.18 9.14 -2.08
CA LYS A 11 5.86 9.72 -3.25
C LYS A 11 5.18 9.31 -4.55
N LYS A 12 4.79 8.04 -4.68
CA LYS A 12 4.18 7.51 -5.90
C LYS A 12 2.76 8.05 -6.10
N ARG A 13 2.02 8.25 -5.00
CA ARG A 13 0.74 8.97 -5.00
C ARG A 13 0.90 10.41 -5.50
N GLN A 14 1.87 11.15 -4.97
CA GLN A 14 2.13 12.53 -5.42
C GLN A 14 2.49 12.59 -6.91
N LEU A 15 3.30 11.64 -7.38
CA LEU A 15 3.64 11.53 -8.80
C LEU A 15 2.42 11.24 -9.67
N MET A 16 1.50 10.36 -9.23
CA MET A 16 0.24 10.11 -9.94
C MET A 16 -0.58 11.39 -10.08
N ILE A 17 -0.73 12.14 -8.99
CA ILE A 17 -1.51 13.39 -8.96
C ILE A 17 -0.87 14.42 -9.91
N GLN A 18 0.44 14.63 -9.83
CA GLN A 18 1.15 15.55 -10.72
C GLN A 18 1.00 15.14 -12.19
N THR A 19 1.14 13.85 -12.50
CA THR A 19 0.98 13.34 -13.87
C THR A 19 -0.45 13.51 -14.37
N GLY A 20 -1.44 13.28 -13.50
CA GLY A 20 -2.86 13.49 -13.80
C GLY A 20 -3.21 14.95 -14.06
N ILE A 21 -2.60 15.88 -13.31
CA ILE A 21 -2.74 17.33 -13.55
C ILE A 21 -2.07 17.73 -14.86
N GLN A 22 -0.87 17.21 -15.14
CA GLN A 22 -0.08 17.62 -16.31
C GLN A 22 -0.60 17.03 -17.63
N TYR A 23 -1.03 15.77 -17.63
CA TYR A 23 -1.35 15.03 -18.85
C TYR A 23 -2.80 14.55 -18.92
N GLY A 24 -3.58 14.72 -17.85
CA GLY A 24 -4.92 14.17 -17.70
C GLY A 24 -4.93 12.78 -17.08
N LEU A 25 -6.03 12.44 -16.40
CA LEU A 25 -6.20 11.14 -15.73
C LEU A 25 -6.32 9.97 -16.72
N GLN A 26 -6.79 10.24 -17.94
CA GLN A 26 -6.90 9.23 -19.01
C GLN A 26 -5.59 9.02 -19.77
N ASN A 27 -4.53 9.78 -19.46
CA ASN A 27 -3.25 9.57 -20.11
C ASN A 27 -2.69 8.19 -19.73
N HIS A 28 -2.13 7.50 -20.72
CA HIS A 28 -1.54 6.18 -20.53
C HIS A 28 -0.48 6.16 -19.41
N ARG A 29 0.28 7.24 -19.23
CA ARG A 29 1.25 7.39 -18.13
C ARG A 29 0.55 7.45 -16.77
N THR A 30 -0.49 8.26 -16.62
CA THR A 30 -1.26 8.37 -15.37
C THR A 30 -1.92 7.05 -15.01
N ILE A 31 -2.47 6.33 -16.00
CA ILE A 31 -3.07 5.00 -15.81
C ILE A 31 -2.01 3.99 -15.36
N ARG A 32 -0.80 4.01 -15.96
CA ARG A 32 0.28 3.11 -15.56
C ARG A 32 0.71 3.36 -14.12
N ILE A 33 0.90 4.62 -13.75
CA ILE A 33 1.28 5.00 -12.38
C ILE A 33 0.16 4.64 -11.38
N SER A 34 -1.11 4.83 -11.76
CA SER A 34 -2.26 4.43 -10.94
C SER A 34 -2.28 2.92 -10.69
N LYS A 35 -2.03 2.08 -11.71
CA LYS A 35 -1.94 0.62 -11.54
C LYS A 35 -0.77 0.20 -10.67
N GLU A 36 0.36 0.88 -10.77
CA GLU A 36 1.52 0.59 -9.92
C GLU A 36 1.29 1.01 -8.47
N LEU A 37 0.58 2.12 -8.23
CA LEU A 37 0.19 2.56 -6.90
C LEU A 37 -0.80 1.58 -6.27
N ASP A 38 -1.78 1.12 -7.04
CA ASP A 38 -2.78 0.14 -6.61
C ASP A 38 -2.14 -1.19 -6.18
N ARG A 39 -1.15 -1.69 -6.93
CA ARG A 39 -0.39 -2.89 -6.54
C ARG A 39 0.34 -2.72 -5.20
N LEU A 40 1.01 -1.59 -5.00
CA LEU A 40 1.73 -1.32 -3.75
C LEU A 40 0.78 -1.20 -2.55
N MET A 41 -0.41 -0.62 -2.76
CA MET A 41 -1.46 -0.59 -1.74
C MET A 41 -1.92 -2.01 -1.38
N ASN A 42 -2.22 -2.83 -2.39
CA ASN A 42 -2.65 -4.20 -2.17
C ASN A 42 -1.57 -5.04 -1.47
N GLU A 43 -0.30 -4.87 -1.83
CA GLU A 43 0.82 -5.55 -1.17
C GLU A 43 0.93 -5.15 0.32
N LEU A 44 0.78 -3.85 0.62
CA LEU A 44 0.78 -3.35 2.00
C LEU A 44 -0.43 -3.87 2.79
N ASP A 45 -1.63 -3.88 2.19
CA ASP A 45 -2.85 -4.38 2.84
C ASP A 45 -2.72 -5.88 3.17
N ILE A 46 -2.11 -6.68 2.29
CA ILE A 46 -1.80 -8.09 2.54
C ILE A 46 -0.77 -8.24 3.66
N GLU A 47 0.29 -7.42 3.67
CA GLU A 47 1.30 -7.46 4.71
C GLU A 47 0.73 -7.09 6.09
N ILE A 48 -0.16 -6.10 6.15
CA ILE A 48 -0.91 -5.73 7.36
C ILE A 48 -1.84 -6.87 7.80
N ALA A 49 -2.63 -7.43 6.88
CA ALA A 49 -3.55 -8.53 7.18
C ALA A 49 -2.82 -9.76 7.74
N ASN A 50 -1.69 -10.15 7.14
CA ASN A 50 -0.85 -11.24 7.62
C ASN A 50 -0.25 -10.95 9.00
N ARG A 51 0.04 -9.68 9.30
CA ARG A 51 0.56 -9.25 10.62
C ARG A 51 -0.54 -9.30 11.68
N ASP A 52 -1.77 -8.94 11.32
CA ASP A 52 -2.93 -8.98 12.20
C ASP A 52 -3.38 -10.44 12.50
N GLU A 53 -3.32 -11.35 11.51
CA GLU A 53 -3.53 -12.79 11.74
C GLU A 53 -2.52 -13.39 12.73
N GLN A 54 -1.23 -13.02 12.63
CA GLN A 54 -0.20 -13.46 13.58
C GLN A 54 -0.41 -12.91 15.01
N LEU A 55 -1.07 -11.75 15.14
CA LEU A 55 -1.44 -11.15 16.42
C LEU A 55 -2.68 -11.80 17.03
N GLU A 56 -3.62 -12.31 16.22
CA GLU A 56 -4.75 -13.11 16.69
C GLU A 56 -4.33 -14.53 17.10
N GLU A 57 -3.50 -15.22 16.31
CA GLU A 57 -2.96 -16.55 16.67
C GLU A 57 -2.15 -16.51 17.98
N ASN A 58 -1.40 -15.44 18.26
CA ASN A 58 -0.67 -15.28 19.52
C ASN A 58 -1.56 -14.98 20.75
N LYS A 59 -2.79 -14.49 20.54
CA LYS A 59 -3.75 -14.29 21.65
C LYS A 59 -4.46 -15.57 22.03
N GLU A 60 -4.65 -16.48 21.08
CA GLU A 60 -5.33 -17.77 21.32
C GLU A 60 -4.52 -18.70 22.25
N TYR A 61 -3.19 -18.54 22.31
CA TYR A 61 -2.33 -19.28 23.24
C TYR A 61 -2.13 -18.66 24.64
N ASN A 62 -2.73 -17.50 24.94
CA ASN A 62 -2.50 -16.79 26.21
C ASN A 62 -3.64 -16.89 27.25
N TYR A 63 -4.56 -17.84 27.08
CA TYR A 63 -5.59 -18.17 28.08
C TYR A 63 -5.33 -19.53 28.77
N ILE A 64 -4.10 -19.78 29.24
CA ILE A 64 -3.85 -20.78 30.29
C ILE A 64 -2.75 -20.25 31.23
N LEU A 65 -3.17 -19.55 32.30
CA LEU A 65 -2.80 -19.80 33.72
C LEU A 65 -3.46 -18.77 34.64
#